data_AF-A0A9Q5N9W2-F1
#
_entry.id   AF-A0A9Q5N9W2-F1
#
_cell.length_a   1.000
_cell.length_b   1.000
_cell.length_c   1.000
_cell.angle_alpha   90.00
_cell.angle_beta   90.00
_cell.angle_gamma   90.00
#
_symmetry.space_group_name_H-M   'P 1'
#
loop_
_entity.id
_entity.type
_entity.pdbx_description
1 polymer ?
#
loop_
_entity_poly.entity_id
_entity_poly.type
_entity_poly.pdbx_seq_one_letter_code
_entity_poly.pdbx_strand_id
1 'polypeptide(L)'
;MMDNIALRERGPVLFMGTLKLTDANRACLSEQGKHHLRRDLSGHFGREGDQHFNSPKFKAKINVCGELFASDVFTIVARDTSTMLEHEFEVQSLHTRTYARSRQYLAKWKLLREIISIANSNKGIPIVARTPRWLVSKYLETNAEYFNEINENSSLAVRHVHRAEVYNLLAQYGQWLLNKISKAKLLDKQSLSDFLEEAGKLRQSQCAGNCDDLEQRWPQDELMSDHEEQTNQDISMEPEDILYEHNYQHTYRQVGGRQASSELLADWQILPEDEEFAMYTKPEVLAAVPEALFYQEPTFPAGSKWYCPVDTCDYSVHLREAYRMNFKWMGDDDRKFLRSGVWCPTTDRAVELFNDIVEHHFYEHLRMAGIKHVARHCHGRDAMGNPQYELIELNGPRQVKPEYDRFKFEWVNAYHH
;
A
#
# COMPACT_ATOMS: atom_id res chain seq x y z
N MET A 1 -22.71 7.84 -27.45
CA MET A 1 -22.96 6.62 -26.66
C MET A 1 -22.03 5.56 -27.20
N MET A 2 -20.90 5.33 -26.55
CA MET A 2 -19.97 4.25 -26.91
C MET A 2 -19.62 3.47 -25.65
N ASP A 3 -19.65 2.14 -25.80
CA ASP A 3 -19.46 1.12 -24.79
C ASP A 3 -18.07 1.16 -24.18
N ASN A 4 -18.02 1.22 -22.85
CA ASN A 4 -16.80 1.35 -22.07
C ASN A 4 -16.38 -0.01 -21.50
N ILE A 5 -15.97 -0.91 -22.40
CA ILE A 5 -15.45 -2.25 -22.06
C ILE A 5 -14.07 -2.15 -21.36
N ALA A 6 -13.32 -1.07 -21.60
CA ALA A 6 -12.01 -0.83 -20.99
C ALA A 6 -12.06 -0.45 -19.48
N LEU A 7 -13.24 -0.13 -18.94
CA LEU A 7 -13.42 0.12 -17.49
C LEU A 7 -13.61 -1.15 -16.66
N ARG A 8 -13.86 -2.30 -17.30
CA ARG A 8 -14.13 -3.57 -16.60
C ARG A 8 -12.87 -4.37 -16.22
N GLU A 9 -11.69 -3.99 -16.72
CA GLU A 9 -10.44 -4.75 -16.49
C GLU A 9 -9.59 -4.23 -15.32
N ARG A 10 -10.03 -3.17 -14.63
CA ARG A 10 -9.32 -2.63 -13.46
C ARG A 10 -9.92 -3.24 -12.21
N GLY A 11 -9.25 -4.27 -11.71
CA GLY A 11 -9.67 -5.07 -10.57
C GLY A 11 -10.03 -4.22 -9.33
N PRO A 12 -10.90 -4.76 -8.47
CA PRO A 12 -11.51 -4.01 -7.39
C PRO A 12 -10.52 -3.66 -6.27
N VAL A 13 -10.61 -2.43 -5.77
CA VAL A 13 -9.95 -2.01 -4.52
C VAL A 13 -10.91 -2.23 -3.36
N LEU A 14 -10.49 -3.02 -2.38
CA LEU A 14 -11.22 -3.21 -1.12
C LEU A 14 -11.07 -1.96 -0.25
N PHE A 15 -12.19 -1.27 -0.01
CA PHE A 15 -12.26 -0.10 0.85
C PHE A 15 -13.20 -0.35 2.02
N MET A 16 -12.83 0.20 3.18
CA MET A 16 -13.72 0.30 4.34
C MET A 16 -13.78 1.77 4.75
N GLY A 17 -14.93 2.40 4.55
CA GLY A 17 -15.15 3.76 4.97
C GLY A 17 -16.57 4.22 4.69
N THR A 18 -16.83 5.49 4.98
CA THR A 18 -18.17 6.06 4.83
C THR A 18 -18.27 6.85 3.54
N LEU A 19 -19.13 6.43 2.62
CA LEU A 19 -19.48 7.21 1.43
C LEU A 19 -20.69 8.11 1.76
N LYS A 20 -20.51 9.43 1.60
CA LYS A 20 -21.61 10.42 1.67
C LYS A 20 -22.13 10.64 0.25
N LEU A 21 -23.25 10.03 -0.10
CA LEU A 21 -23.91 10.27 -1.38
C LEU A 21 -24.64 11.62 -1.31
N THR A 22 -24.06 12.64 -1.97
CA THR A 22 -24.65 13.99 -2.06
C THR A 22 -25.07 14.37 -3.47
N ASP A 23 -24.62 13.62 -4.49
CA ASP A 23 -25.06 13.80 -5.86
C ASP A 23 -26.53 13.37 -6.01
N ALA A 24 -27.39 14.34 -6.28
CA ALA A 24 -28.82 14.13 -6.50
C ALA A 24 -29.11 13.17 -7.66
N ASN A 25 -28.19 13.09 -8.64
CA ASN A 25 -28.31 12.21 -9.80
C ASN A 25 -27.72 10.81 -9.54
N ARG A 26 -27.01 10.63 -8.41
CA ARG A 26 -26.37 9.36 -8.03
C ARG A 26 -25.55 8.78 -9.18
N ALA A 27 -24.93 9.66 -9.97
CA ALA A 27 -24.19 9.30 -11.18
C ALA A 27 -22.94 8.48 -10.83
N CYS A 28 -22.47 8.58 -9.59
CA CYS A 28 -21.38 7.79 -9.03
C CYS A 28 -21.74 6.32 -8.73
N LEU A 29 -23.01 5.90 -8.85
CA LEU A 29 -23.42 4.50 -8.66
C LEU A 29 -23.73 3.84 -10.01
N SER A 30 -23.21 2.63 -10.22
CA SER A 30 -23.65 1.77 -11.32
C SER A 30 -25.12 1.36 -11.12
N GLU A 31 -25.81 0.92 -12.19
CA GLU A 31 -27.20 0.44 -12.07
C GLU A 31 -27.34 -0.72 -11.07
N GLN A 32 -26.32 -1.59 -10.99
CA GLN A 32 -26.27 -2.66 -10.00
C GLN A 32 -26.07 -2.12 -8.58
N GLY A 33 -25.19 -1.12 -8.40
CA GLY A 33 -25.03 -0.43 -7.11
C GLY A 33 -26.30 0.30 -6.66
N LYS A 34 -27.04 0.93 -7.59
CA LYS A 34 -28.35 1.53 -7.34
C LYS A 34 -29.38 0.47 -6.91
N HIS A 35 -29.40 -0.69 -7.56
CA HIS A 35 -30.30 -1.79 -7.22
C HIS A 35 -30.02 -2.35 -5.81
N HIS A 36 -28.75 -2.60 -5.47
CA HIS A 36 -28.39 -3.06 -4.13
C HIS A 36 -28.76 -2.05 -3.04
N LEU A 37 -28.45 -0.77 -3.25
CA LEU A 37 -28.81 0.28 -2.31
C LEU A 37 -30.33 0.40 -2.15
N ARG A 38 -31.13 0.31 -3.23
CA ARG A 38 -32.59 0.27 -3.15
C ARG A 38 -33.10 -0.90 -2.32
N ARG A 39 -32.51 -2.09 -2.52
CA ARG A 39 -32.90 -3.30 -1.79
C ARG A 39 -32.61 -3.15 -0.31
N ASP A 40 -31.44 -2.63 0.06
CA ASP A 40 -31.05 -2.47 1.47
C ASP A 40 -31.91 -1.40 2.17
N LEU A 41 -32.22 -0.30 1.48
CA LEU A 41 -33.13 0.72 1.98
C LEU A 41 -34.56 0.18 2.11
N SER A 42 -35.01 -0.65 1.17
CA SER A 42 -36.31 -1.31 1.26
C SER A 42 -36.36 -2.34 2.38
N GLY A 43 -35.24 -3.00 2.69
CA GLY A 43 -35.10 -3.87 3.85
C GLY A 43 -35.18 -3.13 5.19
N HIS A 44 -34.58 -1.93 5.27
CA HIS A 44 -34.57 -1.12 6.49
C HIS A 44 -35.83 -0.28 6.70
N PHE A 45 -36.37 0.31 5.64
CA PHE A 45 -37.48 1.28 5.68
C PHE A 45 -38.76 0.75 5.03
N GLY A 46 -38.81 -0.53 4.65
CA GLY A 46 -39.98 -1.14 4.02
C GLY A 46 -40.31 -0.51 2.66
N ARG A 47 -41.61 -0.33 2.36
CA ARG A 47 -42.08 0.26 1.10
C ARG A 47 -41.64 1.72 0.90
N GLU A 48 -41.22 2.41 1.96
CA GLU A 48 -40.73 3.79 1.90
C GLU A 48 -39.27 3.87 1.42
N GLY A 49 -38.53 2.75 1.43
CA GLY A 49 -37.13 2.71 0.99
C GLY A 49 -36.93 3.19 -0.44
N ASP A 50 -37.84 2.84 -1.36
CA ASP A 50 -37.80 3.33 -2.75
C ASP A 50 -38.15 4.81 -2.87
N GLN A 51 -39.04 5.32 -2.01
CA GLN A 51 -39.37 6.75 -1.98
C GLN A 51 -38.18 7.57 -1.48
N HIS A 52 -37.49 7.08 -0.44
CA HIS A 52 -36.25 7.65 0.04
C HIS A 52 -35.15 7.58 -1.02
N PHE A 53 -34.96 6.43 -1.67
CA PHE A 53 -33.98 6.29 -2.74
C PHE A 53 -34.26 7.23 -3.92
N ASN A 54 -35.49 7.59 -4.24
CA ASN A 54 -35.76 8.51 -5.36
C ASN A 54 -35.85 9.98 -4.93
N SER A 55 -35.81 10.29 -3.63
CA SER A 55 -35.91 11.66 -3.13
C SER A 55 -34.66 12.48 -3.48
N PRO A 56 -34.80 13.71 -4.03
CA PRO A 56 -33.66 14.60 -4.31
C PRO A 56 -33.00 15.13 -3.02
N LYS A 57 -33.64 14.96 -1.86
CA LYS A 57 -33.11 15.36 -0.54
C LYS A 57 -32.45 14.19 0.20
N PHE A 58 -32.34 13.03 -0.42
CA PHE A 58 -31.80 11.84 0.20
C PHE A 58 -30.31 11.97 0.47
N LYS A 59 -29.94 12.02 1.76
CA LYS A 59 -28.56 11.92 2.22
C LYS A 59 -28.40 10.56 2.88
N ALA A 60 -27.69 9.65 2.22
CA ALA A 60 -27.30 8.39 2.85
C ALA A 60 -25.86 8.45 3.32
N LYS A 61 -25.66 7.97 4.54
CA LYS A 61 -24.36 7.63 5.08
C LYS A 61 -24.25 6.11 4.98
N ILE A 62 -23.53 5.63 3.96
CA ILE A 62 -23.37 4.19 3.73
C ILE A 62 -22.00 3.81 4.25
N ASN A 63 -21.95 2.85 5.18
CA ASN A 63 -20.72 2.16 5.50
C ASN A 63 -20.45 1.18 4.36
N VAL A 64 -19.52 1.55 3.48
CA VAL A 64 -19.19 0.73 2.32
C VAL A 64 -18.01 -0.14 2.71
N CYS A 65 -18.25 -1.44 2.81
CA CYS A 65 -17.24 -2.47 2.58
C CYS A 65 -17.48 -2.98 1.17
N GLY A 66 -16.65 -2.60 0.22
CA GLY A 66 -16.91 -2.92 -1.16
C GLY A 66 -15.86 -2.42 -2.13
N GLU A 67 -16.12 -2.73 -3.39
CA GLU A 67 -15.24 -2.50 -4.53
C GLU A 67 -15.52 -1.11 -5.13
N LEU A 68 -14.53 -0.21 -5.06
CA LEU A 68 -14.62 1.15 -5.62
C LEU A 68 -14.06 1.19 -7.04
N PHE A 69 -14.85 1.73 -7.98
CA PHE A 69 -14.45 1.99 -9.37
C PHE A 69 -14.13 3.48 -9.55
N ALA A 70 -13.05 3.77 -10.28
CA ALA A 70 -12.41 5.08 -10.35
C ALA A 70 -13.09 6.13 -11.26
N SER A 71 -13.09 7.39 -10.82
CA SER A 71 -13.04 8.59 -11.68
C SER A 71 -12.13 9.66 -11.04
N ASP A 72 -11.84 10.71 -11.81
CA ASP A 72 -10.74 11.67 -11.64
C ASP A 72 -10.59 12.30 -10.23
N VAL A 73 -9.38 12.17 -9.68
CA VAL A 73 -8.89 12.65 -8.36
C VAL A 73 -9.50 11.94 -7.13
N PHE A 74 -8.74 10.98 -6.56
CA PHE A 74 -9.10 10.33 -5.31
C PHE A 74 -8.71 11.21 -4.12
N THR A 75 -9.71 11.59 -3.31
CA THR A 75 -9.52 12.05 -1.93
C THR A 75 -10.01 10.97 -0.96
N ILE A 76 -9.11 10.46 -0.13
CA ILE A 76 -9.43 9.58 0.99
C ILE A 76 -9.75 10.47 2.18
N VAL A 77 -10.95 10.34 2.73
CA VAL A 77 -11.30 11.00 3.99
C VAL A 77 -11.13 9.99 5.12
N ALA A 78 -10.09 10.16 5.94
CA ALA A 78 -9.93 9.40 7.17
C ALA A 78 -10.50 10.22 8.34
N ARG A 79 -11.35 9.62 9.15
CA ARG A 79 -11.87 10.27 10.35
C ARG A 79 -11.07 9.80 11.56
N ASP A 80 -10.45 10.73 12.27
CA ASP A 80 -9.86 10.44 13.58
C ASP A 80 -11.00 10.28 14.58
N THR A 81 -11.09 9.11 15.21
CA THR A 81 -12.14 8.79 16.18
C THR A 81 -11.96 9.46 17.53
N SER A 82 -10.74 9.89 17.85
CA SER A 82 -10.42 10.55 19.12
C SER A 82 -10.71 12.05 19.06
N THR A 83 -10.35 12.70 17.95
CA THR A 83 -10.54 14.15 17.75
C THR A 83 -11.80 14.49 16.93
N MET A 84 -12.45 13.48 16.35
CA MET A 84 -13.55 13.61 15.40
C MET A 84 -13.20 14.41 14.12
N LEU A 85 -11.90 14.68 13.88
CA LEU A 85 -11.43 15.42 12.71
C LEU A 85 -11.50 14.55 11.46
N GLU A 86 -11.96 15.13 10.35
CA GLU A 86 -11.89 14.51 9.03
C GLU A 86 -10.60 14.99 8.35
N HIS A 87 -9.69 14.06 8.09
CA HIS A 87 -8.45 14.28 7.35
C HIS A 87 -8.67 13.88 5.90
N GLU A 88 -8.39 14.78 4.97
CA GLU A 88 -8.48 14.51 3.54
C GLU A 88 -7.08 14.24 2.98
N PHE A 89 -6.92 13.11 2.29
CA PHE A 89 -5.68 12.68 1.67
C PHE A 89 -5.89 12.50 0.18
N GLU A 90 -5.15 13.24 -0.64
CA GLU A 90 -5.11 13.06 -2.08
C GLU A 90 -4.20 11.86 -2.41
N VAL A 91 -4.71 10.90 -3.18
CA VAL A 91 -3.91 9.75 -3.64
C VAL A 91 -3.11 10.17 -4.87
N GLN A 92 -1.81 10.41 -4.71
CA GLN A 92 -0.95 10.97 -5.76
C GLN A 92 -0.54 9.94 -6.82
N SER A 93 -0.52 8.64 -6.47
CA SER A 93 -0.09 7.59 -7.39
C SER A 93 -0.66 6.22 -6.98
N LEU A 94 -1.24 5.50 -7.95
CA LEU A 94 -1.64 4.09 -7.82
C LEU A 94 -0.57 3.12 -8.35
N HIS A 95 0.68 3.57 -8.49
CA HIS A 95 1.78 2.72 -8.96
C HIS A 95 1.87 1.47 -8.09
N THR A 96 1.97 0.29 -8.68
CA THR A 96 1.95 -1.01 -8.00
C THR A 96 3.01 -1.12 -6.89
N ARG A 97 4.24 -0.67 -7.16
CA ARG A 97 5.30 -0.48 -6.13
C ARG A 97 4.84 0.38 -4.94
N THR A 98 4.17 1.50 -5.21
CA THR A 98 3.62 2.41 -4.20
C THR A 98 2.46 1.75 -3.44
N TYR A 99 1.61 1.00 -4.12
CA TYR A 99 0.53 0.21 -3.53
C TYR A 99 1.06 -0.93 -2.65
N ALA A 100 2.03 -1.71 -3.12
CA ALA A 100 2.67 -2.78 -2.35
C ALA A 100 3.36 -2.23 -1.09
N ARG A 101 4.07 -1.11 -1.22
CA ARG A 101 4.65 -0.39 -0.07
C ARG A 101 3.58 0.12 0.90
N SER A 102 2.46 0.59 0.38
CA SER A 102 1.33 1.06 1.20
C SER A 102 0.61 -0.09 1.89
N ARG A 103 0.43 -1.23 1.23
CA ARG A 103 -0.10 -2.45 1.84
C ARG A 103 0.81 -2.96 2.96
N GLN A 104 2.12 -3.00 2.73
CA GLN A 104 3.09 -3.34 3.77
C GLN A 104 3.05 -2.35 4.94
N TYR A 105 2.94 -1.06 4.66
CA TYR A 105 2.79 -0.01 5.68
C TYR A 105 1.53 -0.23 6.52
N LEU A 106 0.37 -0.35 5.86
CA LEU A 106 -0.91 -0.57 6.52
C LEU A 106 -0.90 -1.87 7.33
N ALA A 107 -0.27 -2.93 6.82
CA ALA A 107 -0.11 -4.17 7.55
C ALA A 107 0.75 -4.00 8.82
N LYS A 108 1.88 -3.28 8.73
CA LYS A 108 2.73 -2.93 9.88
C LYS A 108 1.95 -2.16 10.95
N TRP A 109 1.22 -1.13 10.55
CA TRP A 109 0.45 -0.29 11.46
C TRP A 109 -0.77 -0.99 12.05
N LYS A 110 -1.49 -1.77 11.24
CA LYS A 110 -2.59 -2.60 11.74
C LYS A 110 -2.07 -3.55 12.81
N LEU A 111 -0.97 -4.26 12.55
CA LEU A 111 -0.35 -5.15 13.53
C LEU A 111 0.06 -4.40 14.80
N LEU A 112 0.74 -3.25 14.69
CA LEU A 112 1.11 -2.45 15.87
C LEU A 112 -0.12 -1.99 16.67
N ARG A 113 -1.20 -1.57 16.01
CA ARG A 113 -2.45 -1.19 16.66
C ARG A 113 -3.08 -2.36 17.42
N GLU A 114 -3.09 -3.56 16.82
CA GLU A 114 -3.56 -4.76 17.51
C GLU A 114 -2.68 -5.09 18.72
N ILE A 115 -1.36 -4.96 18.62
CA ILE A 115 -0.43 -5.15 19.74
C ILE A 115 -0.72 -4.16 20.87
N ILE A 116 -0.95 -2.88 20.56
CA ILE A 116 -1.32 -1.85 21.53
C ILE A 116 -2.66 -2.20 22.19
N SER A 117 -3.66 -2.58 21.40
CA SER A 117 -4.99 -2.98 21.90
C SER A 117 -4.89 -4.17 22.87
N ILE A 118 -4.14 -5.19 22.50
CA ILE A 118 -3.88 -6.38 23.33
C ILE A 118 -3.16 -5.98 24.63
N ALA A 119 -2.09 -5.18 24.55
CA ALA A 119 -1.34 -4.73 25.72
C ALA A 119 -2.20 -3.90 26.68
N ASN A 120 -3.01 -2.98 26.13
CA ASN A 120 -3.90 -2.13 26.92
C ASN A 120 -5.06 -2.91 27.57
N SER A 121 -5.54 -3.96 26.91
CA SER A 121 -6.57 -4.84 27.47
C SER A 121 -6.00 -5.77 28.56
N ASN A 122 -4.67 -5.90 28.64
CA ASN A 122 -3.97 -6.82 29.55
C ASN A 122 -2.94 -6.08 30.42
N LYS A 123 -3.25 -4.86 30.89
CA LYS A 123 -2.34 -4.01 31.69
C LYS A 123 -1.75 -4.70 32.93
N GLY A 124 -2.47 -5.65 33.54
CA GLY A 124 -2.01 -6.38 34.72
C GLY A 124 -0.85 -7.36 34.45
N ILE A 125 -0.58 -7.70 33.20
CA ILE A 125 0.51 -8.62 32.85
C ILE A 125 1.84 -7.84 32.83
N PRO A 126 2.86 -8.25 33.61
CA PRO A 126 4.19 -7.62 33.59
C PRO A 126 4.83 -7.67 32.21
N ILE A 127 5.60 -6.64 31.83
CA ILE A 127 6.26 -6.55 30.51
C ILE A 127 7.09 -7.80 30.20
N VAL A 128 7.82 -8.32 31.20
CA VAL A 128 8.65 -9.52 31.07
C VAL A 128 7.87 -10.79 30.69
N ALA A 129 6.57 -10.83 31.02
CA ALA A 129 5.68 -11.93 30.65
C ALA A 129 4.98 -11.71 29.29
N ARG A 130 5.11 -10.52 28.69
CA ARG A 130 4.54 -10.19 27.38
C ARG A 130 5.47 -10.63 26.26
N THR A 131 5.63 -11.95 26.13
CA THR A 131 6.46 -12.59 25.09
C THR A 131 5.75 -12.60 23.73
N PRO A 132 6.46 -12.89 22.60
CA PRO A 132 5.81 -13.12 21.31
C PRO A 132 4.75 -14.23 21.34
N ARG A 133 4.98 -15.28 22.14
CA ARG A 133 4.02 -16.38 22.34
C ARG A 133 2.74 -15.93 23.04
N TRP A 134 2.89 -15.16 24.13
CA TRP A 134 1.76 -14.52 24.80
C TRP A 134 0.98 -13.64 23.82
N LEU A 135 1.68 -12.80 23.04
CA LEU A 135 1.05 -11.92 22.08
C LEU A 135 0.27 -12.67 21.01
N VAL A 136 0.84 -13.73 20.42
CA VAL A 136 0.15 -14.56 19.41
C VAL A 136 -1.10 -15.21 19.99
N SER A 137 -1.02 -15.72 21.21
CA SER A 137 -2.16 -16.32 21.89
C SER A 137 -3.27 -15.29 22.10
N LYS A 138 -2.93 -14.11 22.63
CA LYS A 138 -3.89 -13.01 22.80
C LYS A 138 -4.43 -12.44 21.49
N TYR A 139 -3.63 -12.43 20.43
CA TYR A 139 -4.07 -12.02 19.11
C TYR A 139 -5.16 -12.95 18.57
N LEU A 140 -4.97 -14.26 18.68
CA LEU A 140 -5.96 -15.25 18.25
C LEU A 140 -7.22 -15.20 19.12
N GLU A 141 -7.09 -15.07 20.44
CA GLU A 141 -8.23 -14.90 21.36
C GLU A 141 -9.05 -13.66 21.00
N THR A 142 -8.39 -12.50 20.84
CA THR A 142 -9.05 -11.21 20.57
C THR A 142 -9.76 -11.19 19.22
N ASN A 143 -9.24 -11.92 18.22
CA ASN A 143 -9.80 -11.94 16.86
C ASN A 143 -10.66 -13.19 16.58
N ALA A 144 -10.90 -14.06 17.56
CA ALA A 144 -11.64 -15.31 17.37
C ALA A 144 -13.06 -15.07 16.83
N GLU A 145 -13.79 -14.12 17.41
CA GLU A 145 -15.14 -13.75 16.98
C GLU A 145 -15.15 -13.21 15.54
N TYR A 146 -14.20 -12.33 15.21
CA TYR A 146 -14.05 -11.79 13.86
C TYR A 146 -13.76 -12.89 12.83
N PHE A 147 -12.90 -13.86 13.16
CA PHE A 147 -12.63 -14.99 12.28
C PHE A 147 -13.84 -15.91 12.11
N ASN A 148 -14.63 -16.10 13.17
CA ASN A 148 -15.87 -16.87 13.10
C ASN A 148 -16.92 -16.14 12.24
N GLU A 149 -17.08 -14.83 12.40
CA GLU A 149 -18.01 -14.02 11.59
C GLU A 149 -17.64 -14.06 10.10
N ILE A 150 -16.35 -13.97 9.76
CA ILE A 150 -15.89 -14.14 8.37
C ILE A 150 -16.24 -15.52 7.85
N ASN A 151 -16.06 -16.57 8.66
CA ASN A 151 -16.37 -17.94 8.27
C ASN A 151 -17.87 -18.17 8.06
N GLU A 152 -18.72 -17.55 8.87
CA GLU A 152 -20.16 -17.63 8.73
C GLU A 152 -20.68 -16.87 7.50
N ASN A 153 -20.06 -15.71 7.18
CA ASN A 153 -20.47 -14.86 6.07
C ASN A 153 -19.83 -15.21 4.72
N SER A 154 -18.77 -16.02 4.72
CA SER A 154 -18.07 -16.44 3.51
C SER A 154 -18.63 -17.75 2.98
N SER A 155 -18.94 -17.80 1.68
CA SER A 155 -19.29 -19.06 1.00
C SER A 155 -18.13 -20.06 0.94
N LEU A 156 -16.91 -19.59 1.22
CA LEU A 156 -15.71 -20.39 1.39
C LEU A 156 -15.34 -20.41 2.86
N ALA A 157 -15.29 -21.59 3.48
CA ALA A 157 -14.73 -21.75 4.82
C ALA A 157 -13.29 -21.21 4.82
N VAL A 158 -13.07 -20.07 5.48
CA VAL A 158 -11.72 -19.53 5.63
C VAL A 158 -11.02 -20.44 6.63
N ARG A 159 -9.87 -20.97 6.22
CA ARG A 159 -9.04 -21.80 7.09
C ARG A 159 -8.79 -21.03 8.39
N HIS A 160 -8.88 -21.73 9.54
CA HIS A 160 -8.51 -21.15 10.82
C HIS A 160 -7.11 -20.55 10.72
N VAL A 161 -6.95 -19.32 11.19
CA VAL A 161 -5.65 -18.63 11.21
C VAL A 161 -4.73 -19.42 12.13
N HIS A 162 -3.71 -20.05 11.56
CA HIS A 162 -2.76 -20.83 12.33
C HIS A 162 -1.82 -19.89 13.10
N ARG A 163 -1.37 -20.29 14.31
CA ARG A 163 -0.40 -19.51 15.11
C ARG A 163 0.82 -19.10 14.29
N ALA A 164 1.30 -20.02 13.46
CA ALA A 164 2.45 -19.76 12.62
C ALA A 164 2.24 -18.67 11.56
N GLU A 165 1.02 -18.42 11.11
CA GLU A 165 0.73 -17.27 10.24
C GLU A 165 0.93 -15.95 10.99
N VAL A 166 0.52 -15.90 12.27
CA VAL A 166 0.73 -14.74 13.14
C VAL A 166 2.22 -14.57 13.48
N TYR A 167 2.94 -15.66 13.77
CA TYR A 167 4.40 -15.60 13.95
C TYR A 167 5.11 -15.12 12.68
N ASN A 168 4.71 -15.59 11.51
CA ASN A 168 5.27 -15.11 10.25
C ASN A 168 5.03 -13.60 10.06
N LEU A 169 3.84 -13.12 10.38
CA LEU A 169 3.50 -11.71 10.32
C LEU A 169 4.38 -10.89 11.29
N LEU A 170 4.55 -11.36 12.53
CA LEU A 170 5.44 -10.74 13.51
C LEU A 170 6.90 -10.74 13.03
N ALA A 171 7.39 -11.86 12.51
CA ALA A 171 8.75 -11.97 11.99
C ALA A 171 8.96 -11.10 10.73
N GLN A 172 7.95 -10.97 9.88
CA GLN A 172 7.99 -10.15 8.66
C GLN A 172 8.20 -8.67 8.99
N TYR A 173 7.55 -8.18 10.05
CA TYR A 173 7.61 -6.77 10.45
C TYR A 173 8.43 -6.51 11.71
N GLY A 174 9.09 -7.55 12.21
CA GLY A 174 9.67 -7.57 13.54
C GLY A 174 10.71 -6.51 13.79
N GLN A 175 11.62 -6.29 12.84
CA GLN A 175 12.66 -5.27 13.02
C GLN A 175 12.08 -3.86 13.15
N TRP A 176 11.02 -3.57 12.39
CA TRP A 176 10.29 -2.30 12.49
C TRP A 176 9.51 -2.23 13.80
N LEU A 177 8.83 -3.32 14.17
CA LEU A 177 8.09 -3.43 15.42
C LEU A 177 8.98 -3.27 16.65
N LEU A 178 10.16 -3.89 16.68
CA LEU A 178 11.10 -3.85 17.80
C LEU A 178 11.41 -2.41 18.21
N ASN A 179 11.62 -1.52 17.24
CA ASN A 179 11.87 -0.10 17.50
C ASN A 179 10.67 0.61 18.12
N LYS A 180 9.45 0.31 17.68
CA LYS A 180 8.21 0.94 18.17
C LYS A 180 7.80 0.38 19.54
N ILE A 181 7.80 -0.95 19.66
CA ILE A 181 7.44 -1.71 20.86
C ILE A 181 8.40 -1.42 22.01
N SER A 182 9.71 -1.30 21.75
CA SER A 182 10.70 -0.99 22.79
C SER A 182 10.47 0.39 23.40
N LYS A 183 10.12 1.39 22.57
CA LYS A 183 9.82 2.75 23.05
C LYS A 183 8.55 2.76 23.88
N ALA A 184 7.53 2.04 23.42
CA ALA A 184 6.21 1.95 24.01
C ALA A 184 6.12 0.97 25.21
N LYS A 185 7.18 0.20 25.48
CA LYS A 185 7.21 -0.85 26.51
C LYS A 185 6.04 -1.84 26.41
N LEU A 186 5.65 -2.22 25.18
CA LEU A 186 4.46 -3.06 24.95
C LEU A 186 4.72 -4.56 25.16
N LEU A 187 5.94 -5.02 24.85
CA LEU A 187 6.40 -6.40 24.98
C LEU A 187 7.77 -6.44 25.63
N ASP A 188 8.18 -7.61 26.10
CA ASP A 188 9.55 -7.84 26.50
C ASP A 188 10.50 -7.68 25.30
N LYS A 189 11.41 -6.70 25.40
CA LYS A 189 12.32 -6.35 24.31
C LYS A 189 13.28 -7.49 23.99
N GLN A 190 13.77 -8.17 25.01
CA GLN A 190 14.75 -9.25 24.84
C GLN A 190 14.10 -10.45 24.14
N SER A 191 12.96 -10.90 24.66
CA SER A 191 12.16 -11.97 24.08
C SER A 191 11.78 -11.71 22.62
N LEU A 192 11.39 -10.47 22.28
CA LEU A 192 11.13 -10.10 20.88
C LEU A 192 12.41 -10.12 20.03
N SER A 193 13.54 -9.63 20.54
CA SER A 193 14.81 -9.66 19.81
C SER A 193 15.26 -11.09 19.51
N ASP A 194 15.19 -11.97 20.51
CA ASP A 194 15.55 -13.39 20.40
C ASP A 194 14.65 -14.08 19.36
N PHE A 195 13.35 -13.77 19.37
CA PHE A 195 12.40 -14.21 18.34
C PHE A 195 12.78 -13.83 16.93
N LEU A 196 13.22 -12.61 16.71
CA LEU A 196 13.58 -12.15 15.37
C LEU A 196 14.89 -12.77 14.88
N GLU A 197 15.84 -13.01 15.78
CA GLU A 197 17.07 -13.70 15.45
C GLU A 197 16.78 -15.15 15.01
N GLU A 198 15.96 -15.88 15.76
CA GLU A 198 15.60 -17.26 15.43
C GLU A 198 14.76 -17.35 14.14
N ALA A 199 13.77 -16.49 13.98
CA ALA A 199 12.98 -16.42 12.75
C ALA A 199 13.87 -16.10 11.53
N GLY A 200 14.89 -15.26 11.71
CA GLY A 200 15.92 -14.99 10.69
C GLY A 200 16.71 -16.23 10.31
N LYS A 201 17.19 -16.99 11.30
CA LYS A 201 17.93 -18.26 11.09
C LYS A 201 17.09 -19.28 10.32
N LEU A 202 15.81 -19.42 10.66
CA LEU A 202 14.89 -20.34 9.98
C LEU A 202 14.58 -19.94 8.53
N ARG A 203 14.48 -18.63 8.24
CA ARG A 203 14.34 -18.14 6.87
C ARG A 203 15.58 -18.44 6.03
N GLN A 204 16.77 -18.32 6.63
CA GLN A 204 18.04 -18.57 5.93
C GLN A 204 18.29 -20.05 5.66
N SER A 205 17.84 -20.95 6.54
CA SER A 205 18.13 -22.39 6.42
C SER A 205 17.40 -23.10 5.28
N GLN A 206 16.57 -22.40 4.48
CA GLN A 206 15.76 -22.96 3.37
C GLN A 206 14.89 -24.18 3.73
N CYS A 207 14.82 -24.55 5.01
CA CYS A 207 13.85 -25.51 5.54
C CYS A 207 12.48 -24.83 5.57
N ALA A 208 11.89 -24.60 4.39
CA ALA A 208 10.58 -24.01 4.17
C ALA A 208 9.42 -24.90 4.66
N GLY A 209 9.66 -25.78 5.63
CA GLY A 209 8.90 -27.00 5.80
C GLY A 209 8.55 -27.37 7.22
N ASN A 210 8.47 -26.44 8.17
CA ASN A 210 7.29 -26.40 9.03
C ASN A 210 7.28 -25.11 9.85
N CYS A 211 6.19 -24.37 9.71
CA CYS A 211 5.93 -23.18 10.49
C CYS A 211 5.73 -23.50 11.98
N ASP A 212 5.40 -24.76 12.26
CA ASP A 212 5.29 -25.33 13.61
C ASP A 212 6.64 -25.38 14.34
N ASP A 213 7.78 -25.35 13.62
CA ASP A 213 9.11 -25.40 14.24
C ASP A 213 9.40 -24.15 15.08
N LEU A 214 8.85 -22.98 14.69
CA LEU A 214 8.93 -21.76 15.50
C LEU A 214 8.17 -21.90 16.82
N GLU A 215 7.02 -22.59 16.78
CA GLU A 215 6.19 -22.79 17.98
C GLU A 215 6.81 -23.82 18.93
N GLN A 216 7.46 -24.86 18.39
CA GLN A 216 8.10 -25.90 19.20
C GLN A 216 9.40 -25.44 19.88
N ARG A 217 10.12 -24.49 19.26
CA ARG A 217 11.39 -23.99 19.81
C ARG A 217 11.21 -22.97 20.93
N TRP A 218 10.09 -22.26 20.96
CA TRP A 218 9.79 -21.40 22.10
C TRP A 218 9.40 -22.26 23.30
N PRO A 219 10.14 -22.20 24.42
CA PRO A 219 9.77 -22.93 25.62
C PRO A 219 8.31 -22.63 25.97
N GLN A 220 7.58 -23.65 26.45
CA GLN A 220 6.29 -23.39 27.06
C GLN A 220 6.55 -22.38 28.17
N ASP A 221 5.80 -21.26 28.18
CA ASP A 221 5.80 -20.35 29.30
C ASP A 221 5.42 -21.20 30.51
N GLU A 222 6.40 -21.68 31.27
CA GLU A 222 6.19 -22.18 32.61
C GLU A 222 5.64 -20.97 33.34
N LEU A 223 4.31 -20.89 33.40
CA LEU A 223 3.56 -19.82 34.06
C LEU A 223 4.23 -19.62 35.41
N MET A 224 5.01 -18.54 35.51
CA MET A 224 5.74 -18.19 36.72
C MET A 224 4.68 -18.01 37.79
N SER A 225 4.49 -19.05 38.61
CA SER A 225 3.52 -19.05 39.69
C SER A 225 4.01 -18.04 40.72
N ASP A 226 3.18 -17.02 40.98
CA ASP A 226 3.25 -16.17 42.16
C ASP A 226 4.47 -15.23 42.27
N HIS A 227 4.81 -14.51 41.20
CA HIS A 227 5.69 -13.35 41.36
C HIS A 227 4.95 -12.10 41.85
N GLU A 228 5.43 -11.64 43.00
CA GLU A 228 5.03 -10.45 43.77
C GLU A 228 4.72 -9.23 42.88
N GLU A 229 3.63 -8.54 43.23
CA GLU A 229 3.12 -7.32 42.59
C GLU A 229 4.22 -6.26 42.44
N GLN A 230 4.89 -6.23 41.28
CA GLN A 230 5.67 -5.08 40.87
C GLN A 230 4.70 -3.97 40.45
N THR A 231 4.78 -2.83 41.15
CA THR A 231 4.01 -1.62 40.87
C THR A 231 4.18 -1.18 39.41
N ASN A 232 3.13 -1.39 38.62
CA ASN A 232 3.05 -0.95 37.22
C ASN A 232 3.04 0.58 37.17
N GLN A 233 4.08 1.18 36.60
CA GLN A 233 4.01 2.55 36.13
C GLN A 233 3.06 2.60 34.92
N ASP A 234 2.01 3.41 35.01
CA ASP A 234 1.04 3.60 33.93
C ASP A 234 1.75 4.02 32.64
N ILE A 235 1.65 3.18 31.62
CA ILE A 235 2.14 3.44 30.27
C ILE A 235 1.02 4.20 29.55
N SER A 236 1.09 5.54 29.54
CA SER A 236 0.34 6.35 28.57
C SER A 236 1.25 6.60 27.38
N MET A 237 0.94 6.00 26.24
CA MET A 237 1.49 6.43 24.96
C MET A 237 0.36 7.19 24.27
N GLU A 238 0.49 8.52 24.21
CA GLU A 238 -0.49 9.34 23.52
C GLU A 238 -0.52 8.93 22.04
N PRO A 239 -1.71 8.75 21.42
CA PRO A 239 -1.85 8.39 20.01
C PRO A 239 -1.06 9.31 19.05
N GLU A 240 -0.74 10.52 19.48
CA GLU A 240 0.01 11.54 18.74
C GLU A 240 1.50 11.18 18.54
N ASP A 241 2.11 10.42 19.46
CA ASP A 241 3.51 9.98 19.34
C ASP A 241 3.73 8.89 18.27
N ILE A 242 2.62 8.45 17.65
CA ILE A 242 2.56 7.41 16.63
C ILE A 242 2.67 8.02 15.21
N LEU A 243 2.71 9.35 15.06
CA LEU A 243 2.54 10.02 13.77
C LEU A 243 3.69 9.83 12.75
N TYR A 244 3.27 9.33 11.57
CA TYR A 244 3.86 9.33 10.21
C TYR A 244 5.39 9.34 10.05
N GLU A 245 5.96 8.20 9.62
CA GLU A 245 7.29 8.19 9.00
C GLU A 245 7.25 8.96 7.66
N HIS A 246 8.18 9.90 7.47
CA HIS A 246 8.28 10.79 6.30
C HIS A 246 8.47 10.10 4.92
N ASN A 247 8.50 8.76 4.87
CA ASN A 247 8.82 8.00 3.66
C ASN A 247 7.61 7.73 2.73
N TYR A 248 6.42 8.25 3.05
CA TYR A 248 5.16 7.99 2.31
C TYR A 248 4.54 9.22 1.65
N GLN A 249 5.27 10.34 1.58
CA GLN A 249 4.81 11.57 0.93
C GLN A 249 4.46 11.38 -0.57
N HIS A 250 4.88 10.27 -1.19
CA HIS A 250 4.64 9.96 -2.60
C HIS A 250 3.34 9.20 -2.89
N THR A 251 2.66 8.66 -1.86
CA THR A 251 1.39 7.95 -2.05
C THR A 251 0.20 8.83 -1.72
N TYR A 252 0.28 9.53 -0.60
CA TYR A 252 -0.80 10.31 -0.05
C TYR A 252 -0.27 11.68 0.33
N ARG A 253 -0.96 12.73 -0.12
CA ARG A 253 -0.73 14.09 0.36
C ARG A 253 -1.93 14.49 1.21
N GLN A 254 -1.69 14.79 2.49
CA GLN A 254 -2.74 15.41 3.29
C GLN A 254 -3.04 16.78 2.70
N VAL A 255 -4.26 16.95 2.19
CA VAL A 255 -4.71 18.18 1.53
C VAL A 255 -5.53 19.06 2.47
N GLY A 256 -5.95 18.53 3.62
CA GLY A 256 -6.56 19.31 4.69
C GLY A 256 -6.88 18.51 5.94
N GLY A 257 -7.04 19.21 7.06
CA GLY A 257 -7.75 18.73 8.26
C GLY A 257 -8.97 19.60 8.46
N ARG A 258 -10.17 19.02 8.37
CA ARG A 258 -11.43 19.73 8.60
C ARG A 258 -11.90 19.46 10.03
N GLN A 259 -12.06 20.50 10.82
CA GLN A 259 -13.01 20.46 11.94
C GLN A 259 -14.40 20.42 11.30
N ALA A 260 -15.30 19.54 11.75
CA ALA A 260 -16.62 19.38 11.15
C ALA A 260 -17.50 20.62 11.41
N SER A 261 -17.25 21.71 10.69
CA SER A 261 -18.13 22.88 10.63
C SER A 261 -18.23 23.41 9.20
N SER A 262 -19.48 23.73 8.85
CA SER A 262 -19.91 24.38 7.62
C SER A 262 -19.21 25.73 7.44
N GLU A 263 -18.87 26.07 6.20
CA GLU A 263 -18.34 27.36 5.72
C GLU A 263 -16.80 27.52 5.77
N LEU A 264 -16.16 27.32 4.60
CA LEU A 264 -15.31 28.30 3.88
C LEU A 264 -14.36 27.60 2.89
N LEU A 265 -14.65 27.78 1.60
CA LEU A 265 -13.68 27.70 0.52
C LEU A 265 -13.15 29.12 0.32
N ALA A 266 -11.99 29.42 0.91
CA ALA A 266 -11.19 30.57 0.54
C ALA A 266 -9.72 30.19 0.75
N ASP A 267 -8.89 30.50 -0.23
CA ASP A 267 -7.45 30.27 -0.31
C ASP A 267 -6.94 28.91 -0.80
N TRP A 268 -7.63 28.35 -1.81
CA TRP A 268 -6.90 27.59 -2.84
C TRP A 268 -6.39 28.60 -3.86
N GLN A 269 -5.11 28.94 -3.80
CA GLN A 269 -4.44 29.56 -4.94
C GLN A 269 -4.44 28.53 -6.06
N ILE A 270 -5.43 28.63 -6.95
CA ILE A 270 -5.47 27.94 -8.23
C ILE A 270 -4.16 28.31 -8.92
N LEU A 271 -3.25 27.35 -9.07
CA LEU A 271 -2.14 27.51 -10.02
C LEU A 271 -2.77 27.86 -11.37
N PRO A 272 -2.22 28.82 -12.13
CA PRO A 272 -2.75 29.17 -13.44
C PRO A 272 -3.01 27.88 -14.23
N GLU A 273 -4.25 27.67 -14.70
CA GLU A 273 -4.69 26.43 -15.36
C GLU A 273 -3.68 25.99 -16.45
N ASP A 274 -3.06 26.95 -17.13
CA ASP A 274 -2.05 26.75 -18.17
C ASP A 274 -0.80 25.96 -17.70
N GLU A 275 -0.36 26.08 -16.45
CA GLU A 275 0.78 25.31 -15.90
C GLU A 275 0.39 23.90 -15.45
N GLU A 276 -0.85 23.72 -15.00
CA GLU A 276 -1.37 22.40 -14.62
C GLU A 276 -1.63 21.55 -15.87
N PHE A 277 -2.19 22.14 -16.92
CA PHE A 277 -2.43 21.47 -18.20
C PHE A 277 -1.13 21.04 -18.89
N ALA A 278 -0.05 21.80 -18.72
CA ALA A 278 1.26 21.47 -19.29
C ALA A 278 1.86 20.16 -18.75
N MET A 279 1.35 19.63 -17.63
CA MET A 279 1.85 18.39 -17.01
C MET A 279 1.05 17.13 -17.36
N TYR A 280 -0.01 17.24 -18.16
CA TYR A 280 -0.69 16.04 -18.66
C TYR A 280 0.01 15.48 -19.89
N THR A 281 0.13 14.14 -19.91
CA THR A 281 0.56 13.45 -21.13
C THR A 281 -0.54 13.62 -22.18
N LYS A 282 -0.19 14.12 -23.36
CA LYS A 282 -1.16 14.26 -24.44
C LYS A 282 -1.75 12.89 -24.80
N PRO A 283 -3.06 12.77 -25.08
CA PRO A 283 -3.69 11.49 -25.42
C PRO A 283 -3.01 10.76 -26.58
N GLU A 284 -2.53 11.50 -27.58
CA GLU A 284 -1.78 10.96 -28.73
C GLU A 284 -0.44 10.32 -28.35
N VAL A 285 0.26 10.85 -27.34
CA VAL A 285 1.49 10.25 -26.82
C VAL A 285 1.15 8.99 -26.03
N LEU A 286 0.13 9.03 -25.18
CA LEU A 286 -0.32 7.86 -24.41
C LEU A 286 -0.71 6.70 -25.33
N ALA A 287 -1.41 6.99 -26.43
CA ALA A 287 -1.83 5.98 -27.40
C ALA A 287 -0.65 5.30 -28.12
N ALA A 288 0.52 5.93 -28.17
CA ALA A 288 1.72 5.39 -28.79
C ALA A 288 2.63 4.63 -27.80
N VAL A 289 2.41 4.78 -26.49
CA VAL A 289 3.10 3.97 -25.49
C VAL A 289 2.55 2.54 -25.55
N PRO A 290 3.40 1.50 -25.69
CA PRO A 290 2.93 0.13 -25.73
C PRO A 290 2.11 -0.21 -24.48
N GLU A 291 0.90 -0.74 -24.68
CA GLU A 291 -0.08 -0.99 -23.62
C GLU A 291 0.49 -1.83 -22.45
N ALA A 292 1.34 -2.80 -22.80
CA ALA A 292 2.00 -3.67 -21.83
C ALA A 292 2.86 -2.93 -20.80
N LEU A 293 3.33 -1.71 -21.11
CA LEU A 293 4.13 -0.89 -20.19
C LEU A 293 3.29 -0.25 -19.07
N PHE A 294 1.97 -0.08 -19.27
CA PHE A 294 1.09 0.53 -18.26
C PHE A 294 0.56 -0.48 -17.24
N TYR A 295 0.26 -1.70 -17.70
CA TYR A 295 -0.61 -2.60 -16.94
C TYR A 295 0.12 -3.77 -16.31
N GLN A 296 1.35 -4.06 -16.72
CA GLN A 296 2.07 -5.22 -16.23
C GLN A 296 3.24 -4.81 -15.34
N GLU A 297 3.04 -4.95 -14.03
CA GLU A 297 4.17 -4.96 -13.11
C GLU A 297 5.07 -6.13 -13.50
N PRO A 298 6.39 -5.90 -13.68
CA PRO A 298 7.30 -6.99 -13.95
C PRO A 298 7.25 -8.00 -12.82
N THR A 299 6.73 -9.19 -13.10
CA THR A 299 6.73 -10.28 -12.14
C THR A 299 8.04 -11.03 -12.22
N PHE A 300 8.68 -11.24 -11.07
CA PHE A 300 9.92 -11.99 -11.02
C PHE A 300 9.66 -13.42 -11.53
N PRO A 301 10.35 -13.87 -12.59
CA PRO A 301 10.02 -15.13 -13.23
C PRO A 301 10.40 -16.32 -12.33
N ALA A 302 9.45 -17.23 -12.09
CA ALA A 302 9.74 -18.50 -11.40
C ALA A 302 10.79 -19.34 -12.18
N GLY A 303 10.75 -19.29 -13.51
CA GLY A 303 11.65 -20.02 -14.41
C GLY A 303 12.99 -19.35 -14.71
N SER A 304 13.41 -18.33 -13.95
CA SER A 304 14.63 -17.52 -14.18
C SER A 304 14.71 -16.77 -15.52
N LYS A 305 13.68 -16.89 -16.36
CA LYS A 305 13.54 -16.22 -17.65
C LYS A 305 12.27 -15.40 -17.70
N TRP A 306 12.42 -14.12 -17.97
CA TRP A 306 11.32 -13.19 -18.24
C TRP A 306 11.33 -12.79 -19.71
N TYR A 307 10.15 -12.57 -20.28
CA TYR A 307 9.96 -12.13 -21.66
C TYR A 307 9.29 -10.76 -21.66
N CYS A 308 9.70 -9.89 -22.57
CA CYS A 308 9.03 -8.62 -22.75
C CYS A 308 7.56 -8.85 -23.17
N PRO A 309 6.59 -8.20 -22.51
CA PRO A 309 5.17 -8.36 -22.84
C PRO A 309 4.71 -7.54 -24.05
N VAL A 310 5.60 -6.77 -24.68
CA VAL A 310 5.30 -6.05 -25.93
C VAL A 310 5.34 -7.05 -27.08
N ASP A 311 4.22 -7.24 -27.78
CA ASP A 311 4.03 -8.28 -28.81
C ASP A 311 5.11 -8.31 -29.91
N THR A 312 5.68 -7.14 -30.24
CA THR A 312 6.71 -7.00 -31.28
C THR A 312 8.13 -7.12 -30.74
N CYS A 313 8.31 -7.48 -29.47
CA CYS A 313 9.60 -7.55 -28.81
C CYS A 313 9.99 -8.99 -28.48
N ASP A 314 11.15 -9.42 -28.98
CA ASP A 314 11.75 -10.72 -28.69
C ASP A 314 12.73 -10.68 -27.49
N TYR A 315 12.84 -9.53 -26.82
CA TYR A 315 13.73 -9.36 -25.69
C TYR A 315 13.33 -10.27 -24.54
N SER A 316 14.34 -10.93 -23.97
CA SER A 316 14.18 -11.75 -22.78
C SER A 316 15.33 -11.53 -21.81
N VAL A 317 15.02 -11.68 -20.52
CA VAL A 317 15.97 -11.55 -19.43
C VAL A 317 16.19 -12.92 -18.83
N HIS A 318 17.38 -13.47 -19.02
CA HIS A 318 17.86 -14.63 -18.29
C HIS A 318 18.69 -14.17 -17.10
N LEU A 319 18.12 -14.21 -15.89
CA LEU A 319 18.80 -13.68 -14.71
C LEU A 319 20.04 -14.49 -14.29
N ARG A 320 20.07 -15.78 -14.61
CA ARG A 320 21.21 -16.69 -14.35
C ARG A 320 22.25 -16.68 -15.46
N GLU A 321 21.82 -16.42 -16.69
CA GLU A 321 22.70 -16.35 -17.86
C GLU A 321 22.90 -14.90 -18.23
N ALA A 322 23.65 -14.20 -17.37
CA ALA A 322 23.86 -12.77 -17.52
C ALA A 322 24.80 -12.44 -18.71
N TYR A 323 24.35 -12.71 -19.94
CA TYR A 323 25.08 -12.39 -21.18
C TYR A 323 25.17 -10.87 -21.35
N ARG A 324 26.28 -10.43 -21.96
CA ARG A 324 26.80 -9.05 -21.84
C ARG A 324 25.84 -7.93 -22.30
N MET A 325 24.82 -8.20 -23.11
CA MET A 325 23.91 -7.18 -23.65
C MET A 325 22.95 -6.61 -22.58
N ASN A 326 22.35 -7.46 -21.74
CA ASN A 326 21.29 -7.04 -20.80
C ASN A 326 21.80 -6.20 -19.62
N PHE A 327 23.12 -6.17 -19.38
CA PHE A 327 23.72 -5.59 -18.17
C PHE A 327 24.77 -4.51 -18.47
N LYS A 328 24.82 -3.99 -19.70
CA LYS A 328 25.86 -3.03 -20.10
C LYS A 328 25.85 -1.75 -19.27
N TRP A 329 24.65 -1.28 -18.89
CA TRP A 329 24.42 -0.08 -18.08
C TRP A 329 24.58 -0.30 -16.57
N MET A 330 24.60 -1.56 -16.11
CA MET A 330 24.64 -1.93 -14.69
C MET A 330 26.05 -1.81 -14.10
N GLY A 331 26.18 -1.54 -12.80
CA GLY A 331 27.47 -1.53 -12.10
C GLY A 331 28.10 -2.93 -11.97
N ASP A 332 29.42 -3.00 -11.78
CA ASP A 332 30.13 -4.28 -11.64
C ASP A 332 29.70 -5.10 -10.42
N ASP A 333 29.38 -4.44 -9.30
CA ASP A 333 28.93 -5.12 -8.09
C ASP A 333 27.58 -5.79 -8.27
N ASP A 334 26.65 -5.14 -8.97
CA ASP A 334 25.32 -5.69 -9.25
C ASP A 334 25.40 -6.83 -10.26
N ARG A 335 26.26 -6.70 -11.29
CA ARG A 335 26.59 -7.80 -12.20
C ARG A 335 27.19 -8.99 -11.46
N LYS A 336 28.11 -8.74 -10.52
CA LYS A 336 28.74 -9.79 -9.70
C LYS A 336 27.72 -10.46 -8.79
N PHE A 337 26.83 -9.69 -8.17
CA PHE A 337 25.74 -10.22 -7.35
C PHE A 337 24.82 -11.14 -8.16
N LEU A 338 24.33 -10.70 -9.32
CA LEU A 338 23.45 -11.53 -10.16
C LEU A 338 24.16 -12.79 -10.66
N ARG A 339 25.43 -12.69 -11.07
CA ARG A 339 26.23 -13.85 -11.52
C ARG A 339 26.58 -14.82 -10.41
N SER A 340 26.58 -14.41 -9.15
CA SER A 340 26.90 -15.30 -8.04
C SER A 340 25.91 -16.45 -7.91
N GLY A 341 24.65 -16.25 -8.33
CA GLY A 341 23.57 -17.22 -8.14
C GLY A 341 23.19 -17.46 -6.68
N VAL A 342 23.76 -16.71 -5.72
CA VAL A 342 23.51 -16.81 -4.27
C VAL A 342 22.27 -16.01 -3.87
N TRP A 343 21.31 -15.87 -4.78
CA TRP A 343 20.07 -15.14 -4.56
C TRP A 343 18.88 -16.02 -4.95
N CYS A 344 17.72 -15.71 -4.39
CA CYS A 344 16.45 -16.33 -4.73
C CYS A 344 15.43 -15.27 -5.17
N PRO A 345 14.30 -15.64 -5.81
CA PRO A 345 13.25 -14.71 -6.24
C PRO A 345 12.66 -13.82 -5.14
N THR A 346 12.86 -14.18 -3.87
CA THR A 346 12.41 -13.40 -2.70
C THR A 346 13.51 -12.52 -2.11
N THR A 347 14.72 -12.55 -2.67
CA THR A 347 15.80 -11.66 -2.23
C THR A 347 15.53 -10.25 -2.73
N ASP A 348 15.28 -9.30 -1.82
CA ASP A 348 14.94 -7.91 -2.15
C ASP A 348 15.88 -7.31 -3.19
N ARG A 349 17.19 -7.46 -3.02
CA ARG A 349 18.20 -6.96 -3.98
C ARG A 349 18.07 -7.58 -5.37
N ALA A 350 17.72 -8.86 -5.48
CA ALA A 350 17.53 -9.50 -6.78
C ALA A 350 16.27 -8.99 -7.48
N VAL A 351 15.19 -8.79 -6.72
CA VAL A 351 13.95 -8.20 -7.23
C VAL A 351 14.18 -6.77 -7.70
N GLU A 352 14.92 -5.96 -6.95
CA GLU A 352 15.28 -4.60 -7.34
C GLU A 352 16.06 -4.57 -8.65
N LEU A 353 17.12 -5.40 -8.78
CA LEU A 353 17.92 -5.45 -9.99
C LEU A 353 17.15 -6.00 -11.19
N PHE A 354 16.25 -6.95 -10.98
CA PHE A 354 15.34 -7.43 -12.02
C PHE A 354 14.44 -6.30 -12.53
N ASN A 355 13.83 -5.54 -11.61
CA ASN A 355 12.99 -4.41 -11.97
C ASN A 355 13.79 -3.34 -12.73
N ASP A 356 15.04 -3.06 -12.33
CA ASP A 356 15.87 -2.09 -13.04
C ASP A 356 16.18 -2.54 -14.48
N ILE A 357 16.40 -3.85 -14.72
CA ILE A 357 16.62 -4.40 -16.06
C ILE A 357 15.39 -4.26 -16.93
N VAL A 358 14.22 -4.59 -16.38
CA VAL A 358 12.95 -4.49 -17.10
C VAL A 358 12.62 -3.03 -17.39
N GLU A 359 12.76 -2.16 -16.39
CA GLU A 359 12.53 -0.72 -16.52
C GLU A 359 13.46 -0.11 -17.58
N HIS A 360 14.76 -0.43 -17.57
CA HIS A 360 15.67 0.02 -18.61
C HIS A 360 15.21 -0.41 -20.01
N HIS A 361 14.76 -1.65 -20.15
CA HIS A 361 14.23 -2.14 -21.43
C HIS A 361 12.94 -1.43 -21.85
N PHE A 362 12.07 -1.07 -20.91
CA PHE A 362 10.88 -0.28 -21.18
C PHE A 362 11.23 1.15 -21.65
N TYR A 363 12.28 1.76 -21.10
CA TYR A 363 12.80 3.03 -21.62
C TYR A 363 13.30 2.90 -23.06
N GLU A 364 13.90 1.77 -23.44
CA GLU A 364 14.27 1.51 -24.84
C GLU A 364 13.05 1.46 -25.76
N HIS A 365 11.94 0.87 -25.32
CA HIS A 365 10.68 0.91 -26.08
C HIS A 365 10.16 2.34 -26.28
N LEU A 366 10.14 3.15 -25.22
CA LEU A 366 9.73 4.55 -25.32
C LEU A 366 10.63 5.31 -26.30
N ARG A 367 11.94 5.12 -26.19
CA ARG A 367 12.92 5.74 -27.08
C ARG A 367 12.73 5.33 -28.54
N MET A 368 12.50 4.04 -28.80
CA MET A 368 12.20 3.53 -30.14
C MET A 368 10.90 4.09 -30.70
N ALA A 369 9.90 4.31 -29.84
CA ALA A 369 8.66 4.98 -30.20
C ALA A 369 8.84 6.50 -30.40
N GLY A 370 10.02 7.08 -30.10
CA GLY A 370 10.21 8.53 -30.16
C GLY A 370 9.57 9.29 -29.00
N ILE A 371 9.31 8.60 -27.88
CA ILE A 371 8.69 9.11 -26.66
C ILE A 371 9.76 9.23 -25.57
N LYS A 372 9.77 10.34 -24.85
CA LYS A 372 10.54 10.53 -23.62
C LYS A 372 9.62 10.57 -22.40
N HIS A 373 10.12 10.07 -21.28
CA HIS A 373 9.47 10.17 -19.99
C HIS A 373 10.07 11.37 -19.24
N VAL A 374 9.24 12.26 -18.73
CA VAL A 374 9.67 13.51 -18.11
C VAL A 374 9.09 13.60 -16.70
N ALA A 375 9.95 13.89 -15.73
CA ALA A 375 9.56 14.20 -14.37
C ALA A 375 9.66 15.70 -14.11
N ARG A 376 8.78 16.23 -13.28
CA ARG A 376 8.88 17.59 -12.76
C ARG A 376 9.57 17.58 -11.41
N HIS A 377 10.64 18.35 -11.29
CA HIS A 377 11.45 18.47 -10.08
C HIS A 377 11.35 19.90 -9.53
N CYS A 378 10.95 20.03 -8.26
CA CYS A 378 10.96 21.31 -7.56
C CYS A 378 12.35 21.53 -6.95
N HIS A 379 13.14 22.43 -7.55
CA HIS A 379 14.53 22.67 -7.15
C HIS A 379 14.70 23.89 -6.22
N GLY A 380 13.61 24.54 -5.83
CA GLY A 380 13.67 25.67 -4.92
C GLY A 380 12.43 26.55 -4.94
N ARG A 381 12.56 27.74 -4.35
CA ARG A 381 11.58 28.80 -4.43
C ARG A 381 12.26 30.08 -4.93
N ASP A 382 11.56 30.86 -5.73
CA ASP A 382 12.03 32.16 -6.17
C ASP A 382 12.03 33.20 -5.02
N ALA A 383 12.45 34.43 -5.31
CA ALA A 383 12.46 35.51 -4.32
C ALA A 383 11.07 35.88 -3.76
N MET A 384 9.99 35.47 -4.43
CA MET A 384 8.60 35.68 -4.00
C MET A 384 8.04 34.45 -3.25
N GLY A 385 8.83 33.38 -3.10
CA GLY A 385 8.42 32.15 -2.44
C GLY A 385 7.66 31.17 -3.34
N ASN A 386 7.53 31.45 -4.64
CA ASN A 386 6.89 30.53 -5.59
C ASN A 386 7.83 29.35 -5.90
N PRO A 387 7.32 28.11 -5.94
CA PRO A 387 8.13 26.95 -6.29
C PRO A 387 8.68 27.09 -7.72
N GLN A 388 9.97 26.80 -7.89
CA GLN A 388 10.61 26.72 -9.19
C GLN A 388 10.77 25.27 -9.61
N TYR A 389 10.35 24.99 -10.84
CA TYR A 389 10.31 23.66 -11.40
C TYR A 389 11.25 23.52 -12.58
N GLU A 390 11.93 22.39 -12.66
CA GLU A 390 12.62 21.94 -13.86
C GLU A 390 12.00 20.62 -14.37
N LEU A 391 12.01 20.43 -15.68
CA LEU A 391 11.63 19.18 -16.32
C LEU A 391 12.88 18.34 -16.53
N ILE A 392 12.92 17.17 -15.91
CA ILE A 392 14.03 16.23 -15.98
C ILE A 392 13.60 15.06 -16.87
N GLU A 393 14.38 14.80 -17.91
CA GLU A 393 14.19 13.62 -18.74
C GLU A 393 14.67 12.36 -18.02
N LEU A 394 13.79 11.38 -17.90
CA LEU A 394 14.07 10.06 -17.36
C LEU A 394 14.39 9.12 -18.53
N ASN A 395 15.59 8.58 -18.48
CA ASN A 395 16.25 7.76 -19.49
C ASN A 395 16.64 6.36 -18.96
N GLY A 396 16.27 6.03 -17.73
CA GLY A 396 16.66 4.74 -17.17
C GLY A 396 16.17 4.50 -15.76
N PRO A 397 16.50 3.31 -15.24
CA PRO A 397 16.05 2.86 -13.94
C PRO A 397 16.64 3.71 -12.81
N ARG A 398 15.92 3.77 -11.68
CA ARG A 398 16.30 4.50 -10.46
C ARG A 398 16.53 6.01 -10.63
N GLN A 399 16.13 6.58 -11.76
CA GLN A 399 16.23 8.03 -11.96
C GLN A 399 15.07 8.79 -11.32
N VAL A 400 13.95 8.11 -11.06
CA VAL A 400 12.83 8.66 -10.29
C VAL A 400 13.28 8.91 -8.85
N LYS A 401 13.24 10.16 -8.43
CA LYS A 401 13.61 10.56 -7.08
C LYS A 401 12.39 11.00 -6.25
N PRO A 402 12.46 10.88 -4.92
CA PRO A 402 11.42 11.36 -4.00
C PRO A 402 10.98 12.81 -4.24
N GLU A 403 11.91 13.69 -4.61
CA GLU A 403 11.69 15.10 -4.87
C GLU A 403 10.96 15.42 -6.18
N TYR A 404 10.59 14.40 -6.97
CA TYR A 404 9.81 14.59 -8.20
C TYR A 404 8.32 14.49 -7.86
N ASP A 405 7.53 15.46 -8.32
CA ASP A 405 6.14 15.59 -7.89
C ASP A 405 5.11 15.15 -8.95
N ARG A 406 5.49 15.13 -10.23
CA ARG A 406 4.61 14.76 -11.36
C ARG A 406 5.42 14.16 -12.51
N PHE A 407 4.77 13.31 -13.31
CA PHE A 407 5.36 12.59 -14.44
C PHE A 407 4.48 12.72 -15.69
N LYS A 408 5.09 12.79 -16.86
CA LYS A 408 4.40 12.76 -18.16
C LYS A 408 5.25 12.12 -19.24
N PHE A 409 4.63 11.72 -20.33
CA PHE A 409 5.32 11.34 -21.56
C PHE A 409 5.21 12.46 -22.60
N GLU A 410 6.24 12.62 -23.43
CA GLU A 410 6.26 13.61 -24.51
C GLU A 410 6.96 13.03 -25.73
N TRP A 411 6.61 13.51 -26.93
CA TRP A 411 7.40 13.23 -28.13
C TRP A 411 8.79 13.88 -28.01
N VAL A 412 9.83 13.17 -28.44
CA VAL A 412 11.21 13.69 -28.47
C VAL A 412 11.35 14.83 -29.49
N ASN A 413 10.62 14.78 -30.60
CA ASN A 413 10.55 15.83 -31.63
C ASN A 413 9.10 16.13 -31.98
N ALA A 414 8.64 17.36 -31.76
CA ALA A 414 7.28 17.81 -32.10
C ALA A 414 7.00 17.90 -33.62
N TYR A 415 7.96 17.56 -34.48
CA TYR A 415 7.97 17.90 -35.91
C TYR A 415 7.84 16.72 -36.89
N HIS A 416 7.54 15.50 -36.44
CA HIS A 416 7.50 14.31 -37.32
C HIS A 416 6.15 13.60 -37.43
N HIS A 417 5.04 14.27 -37.16
CA HIS A 417 3.70 13.75 -37.42
C HIS A 417 2.85 14.71 -38.25
#